data_AF-A0A5R9Q8U1-F1
#
_entry.id   AF-A0A5R9Q8U1-F1
#
_cell.length_a   1.000
_cell.length_b   1.000
_cell.length_c   1.000
_cell.angle_alpha   90.00
_cell.angle_beta   90.00
_cell.angle_gamma   90.00
#
_symmetry.space_group_name_H-M   'P 1'
#
loop_
_entity.id
_entity.type
_entity.pdbx_description
1 polymer ?
#
loop_
_entity_poly.entity_id
_entity_poly.type
_entity_poly.pdbx_seq_one_letter_code
_entity_poly.pdbx_strand_id
1 'polypeptide(L)'
;MRQERERGLMRGAEEPEIERDDLYLLLDGAALPALQVIYQHDDAPKVEPLYRGTRHESMLEVSPALYRLSGQHRLWENRERWQSSGLLLESSVNIEGLANHLRSLLSVRLHSGELAFCRFYDPALTERFFDSLTQDELSAWLGPVSKIWVPAEENKWLGFTTPYSSPARPADDEGWFSIRPEHLARWQEQERQLFIQRLVSHFCVNNFHGQPDVELKEIIHQRTAEAEKFGIESEQHLFAYVELALQFPDAINKPDVRMRLANMDEPAEHRLARIEADLLGLNG
;
A
#
# COMPACT_ATOMS: atom_id res chain seq x y z
N MET A 1 -25.94 -17.73 14.54
CA MET A 1 -25.32 -16.39 14.60
C MET A 1 -24.33 -16.32 13.44
N ARG A 2 -24.69 -16.05 12.19
CA ARG A 2 -25.41 -14.91 11.60
C ARG A 2 -24.67 -13.57 11.68
N GLN A 3 -23.33 -13.60 11.66
CA GLN A 3 -22.47 -12.41 11.56
C GLN A 3 -21.24 -12.57 10.62
N GLU A 4 -21.28 -13.49 9.65
CA GLU A 4 -20.18 -13.68 8.67
C GLU A 4 -20.64 -13.64 7.20
N ARG A 5 -21.84 -13.13 6.90
CA ARG A 5 -22.40 -13.11 5.52
C ARG A 5 -22.86 -11.74 5.02
N GLU A 6 -22.11 -10.69 5.36
CA GLU A 6 -22.18 -9.36 4.73
C GLU A 6 -20.75 -8.85 4.44
N ARG A 7 -19.95 -9.63 3.70
CA ARG A 7 -18.68 -9.17 3.13
C ARG A 7 -18.79 -9.15 1.61
N GLY A 8 -19.25 -8.03 1.08
CA GLY A 8 -19.40 -7.78 -0.36
C GLY A 8 -18.17 -7.19 -1.03
N LEU A 9 -16.96 -7.48 -0.54
CA LEU A 9 -15.75 -7.30 -1.35
C LEU A 9 -15.49 -8.63 -2.07
N MET A 10 -15.79 -8.71 -3.37
CA MET A 10 -15.37 -9.87 -4.17
C MET A 10 -13.91 -9.66 -4.56
N ARG A 11 -13.02 -9.85 -3.57
CA ARG A 11 -11.57 -9.94 -3.77
C ARG A 11 -11.23 -11.35 -4.21
N GLY A 12 -10.53 -11.48 -5.32
CA GLY A 12 -10.09 -12.77 -5.83
C GLY A 12 -8.74 -12.65 -6.54
N ALA A 13 -7.88 -13.66 -6.36
CA ALA A 13 -6.75 -13.84 -7.25
C ALA A 13 -7.30 -14.22 -8.64
N GLU A 14 -7.06 -13.37 -9.64
CA GLU A 14 -7.68 -13.52 -10.94
C GLU A 14 -6.82 -12.86 -12.03
N GLU A 15 -6.37 -13.65 -12.99
CA GLU A 15 -5.70 -13.12 -14.18
C GLU A 15 -6.73 -12.38 -15.06
N PRO A 16 -6.46 -11.14 -15.49
CA PRO A 16 -7.38 -10.40 -16.32
C PRO A 16 -7.43 -10.96 -17.74
N GLU A 17 -8.66 -11.05 -18.27
CA GLU A 17 -8.90 -11.37 -19.68
C GLU A 17 -8.70 -10.12 -20.54
N ILE A 18 -7.59 -10.06 -21.28
CA ILE A 18 -7.13 -8.85 -21.99
C ILE A 18 -7.76 -8.65 -23.37
N GLU A 19 -8.51 -9.61 -23.89
CA GLU A 19 -9.17 -9.54 -25.20
C GLU A 19 -10.49 -8.75 -25.11
N ARG A 20 -10.42 -7.55 -24.53
CA ARG A 20 -11.58 -6.69 -24.27
C ARG A 20 -11.28 -5.23 -24.61
N ASP A 21 -12.29 -4.52 -25.12
CA ASP A 21 -12.16 -3.13 -25.58
C ASP A 21 -12.43 -2.07 -24.50
N ASP A 22 -12.82 -2.52 -23.30
CA ASP A 22 -13.19 -1.72 -22.12
C ASP A 22 -12.09 -1.73 -21.04
N LEU A 23 -10.87 -2.14 -21.40
CA LEU A 23 -9.72 -2.15 -20.50
C LEU A 23 -8.85 -0.91 -20.66
N TYR A 24 -8.39 -0.41 -19.52
CA TYR A 24 -7.48 0.71 -19.41
C TYR A 24 -6.33 0.37 -18.48
N LEU A 25 -5.12 0.68 -18.91
CA LEU A 25 -3.93 0.59 -18.08
C LEU A 25 -3.64 1.97 -17.49
N LEU A 26 -3.44 2.04 -16.17
CA LEU A 26 -3.02 3.24 -15.48
C LEU A 26 -1.60 3.04 -14.97
N LEU A 27 -0.63 3.73 -15.56
CA LEU A 27 0.79 3.62 -15.22
C LEU A 27 1.26 4.80 -14.39
N ASP A 28 2.05 4.54 -13.35
CA ASP A 28 2.69 5.57 -12.52
C ASP A 28 3.91 6.18 -13.24
N GLY A 29 3.74 7.40 -13.75
CA GLY A 29 4.78 8.15 -14.46
C GLY A 29 5.95 8.59 -13.58
N ALA A 30 5.81 8.54 -12.25
CA ALA A 30 6.91 8.83 -11.33
C ALA A 30 7.74 7.58 -10.99
N ALA A 31 7.18 6.37 -11.18
CA ALA A 31 7.89 5.11 -10.95
C ALA A 31 8.57 4.58 -12.22
N LEU A 32 8.01 4.87 -13.39
CA LEU A 32 8.59 4.50 -14.69
C LEU A 32 8.30 5.56 -15.76
N PRO A 33 9.04 5.59 -16.88
CA PRO A 33 8.74 6.50 -18.00
C PRO A 33 7.49 6.02 -18.76
N ALA A 34 6.30 6.18 -18.17
CA ALA A 34 5.05 5.57 -18.61
C ALA A 34 4.71 5.84 -20.09
N LEU A 35 4.79 7.11 -20.52
CA LEU A 35 4.53 7.47 -21.92
C LEU A 35 5.52 6.78 -22.87
N GLN A 36 6.81 6.76 -22.54
CA GLN A 36 7.82 6.09 -23.37
C GLN A 36 7.52 4.60 -23.50
N VAL A 37 7.14 3.93 -22.41
CA VAL A 37 6.75 2.51 -22.43
C VAL A 37 5.54 2.29 -23.33
N ILE A 38 4.52 3.14 -23.25
CA ILE A 38 3.34 3.05 -24.12
C ILE A 38 3.71 3.23 -25.60
N TYR A 39 4.42 4.30 -25.95
CA TYR A 39 4.80 4.61 -27.35
C TYR A 39 5.81 3.62 -27.95
N GLN A 40 6.51 2.82 -27.14
CA GLN A 40 7.35 1.72 -27.64
C GLN A 40 6.55 0.53 -28.14
N HIS A 41 5.29 0.40 -27.72
CA HIS A 41 4.45 -0.76 -28.00
C HIS A 41 3.19 -0.41 -28.80
N ASP A 42 2.80 0.86 -28.84
CA ASP A 42 1.69 1.39 -29.64
C ASP A 42 2.15 2.57 -30.53
N ASP A 43 1.92 2.46 -31.84
CA ASP A 43 2.23 3.51 -32.82
C ASP A 43 1.21 4.67 -32.79
N ALA A 44 -0.01 4.45 -32.27
CA ALA A 44 -1.08 5.44 -32.21
C ALA A 44 -1.88 5.36 -30.89
N PRO A 45 -1.24 5.55 -29.72
CA PRO A 45 -1.87 5.31 -28.44
C PRO A 45 -2.94 6.34 -28.10
N LYS A 46 -4.05 5.83 -27.56
CA LYS A 46 -5.04 6.63 -26.85
C LYS A 46 -4.63 6.74 -25.39
N VAL A 47 -3.96 7.84 -25.05
CA VAL A 47 -3.39 8.09 -23.72
C VAL A 47 -3.77 9.46 -23.17
N GLU A 48 -4.13 9.50 -21.89
CA GLU A 48 -4.49 10.68 -21.11
C GLU A 48 -3.58 10.81 -19.88
N PRO A 49 -2.62 11.76 -19.85
CA PRO A 49 -1.92 12.12 -18.63
C PRO A 49 -2.90 12.77 -17.64
N LEU A 50 -3.01 12.23 -16.43
CA LEU A 50 -4.01 12.72 -15.48
C LEU A 50 -3.70 14.13 -14.97
N TYR A 51 -2.44 14.55 -14.87
CA TYR A 51 -2.13 15.90 -14.36
C TYR A 51 -2.49 17.01 -15.36
N ARG A 52 -2.70 16.68 -16.64
CA ARG A 52 -3.05 17.65 -17.69
C ARG A 52 -4.35 18.37 -17.33
N GLY A 53 -4.34 19.70 -17.40
CA GLY A 53 -5.52 20.53 -17.07
C GLY A 53 -5.92 20.50 -15.60
N THR A 54 -5.02 20.08 -14.70
CA THR A 54 -5.24 20.12 -13.24
C THR A 54 -4.19 21.03 -12.59
N ARG A 55 -4.34 21.32 -11.30
CA ARG A 55 -3.31 22.06 -10.53
C ARG A 55 -1.93 21.38 -10.46
N HIS A 56 -1.86 20.09 -10.82
CA HIS A 56 -0.63 19.29 -10.85
C HIS A 56 0.11 19.36 -12.19
N GLU A 57 -0.39 20.15 -13.15
CA GLU A 57 0.13 20.22 -14.53
C GLU A 57 1.63 20.58 -14.63
N SER A 58 2.19 21.28 -13.65
CA SER A 58 3.63 21.55 -13.59
C SER A 58 4.51 20.28 -13.53
N MET A 59 3.93 19.14 -13.13
CA MET A 59 4.61 17.84 -13.01
C MET A 59 4.18 16.86 -14.12
N LEU A 60 3.78 17.36 -15.29
CA LEU A 60 3.29 16.54 -16.41
C LEU A 60 4.23 15.40 -16.83
N GLU A 61 5.55 15.61 -16.72
CA GLU A 61 6.58 14.60 -17.08
C GLU A 61 6.47 13.32 -16.26
N VAL A 62 6.00 13.43 -15.01
CA VAL A 62 5.81 12.29 -14.09
C VAL A 62 4.33 11.98 -13.85
N SER A 63 3.44 12.55 -14.66
CA SER A 63 2.00 12.31 -14.56
C SER A 63 1.70 10.82 -14.74
N PRO A 64 0.78 10.25 -13.93
CA PRO A 64 0.23 8.95 -14.25
C PRO A 64 -0.47 9.01 -15.62
N ALA A 65 -0.29 7.96 -16.41
CA ALA A 65 -0.78 7.87 -17.78
C ALA A 65 -1.90 6.83 -17.85
N LEU A 66 -3.11 7.27 -18.17
CA LEU A 66 -4.24 6.41 -18.47
C LEU A 66 -4.19 6.04 -19.95
N TYR A 67 -4.08 4.76 -20.27
CA TYR A 67 -3.94 4.24 -21.63
C TYR A 67 -5.05 3.24 -21.92
N ARG A 68 -5.71 3.35 -23.08
CA ARG A 68 -6.71 2.35 -23.50
C ARG A 68 -6.02 1.12 -24.07
N LEU A 69 -6.21 -0.02 -23.42
CA LEU A 69 -5.59 -1.30 -23.79
C LEU A 69 -6.45 -2.00 -24.86
N SER A 70 -6.48 -1.48 -26.09
CA SER A 70 -7.25 -2.10 -27.18
C SER A 70 -6.37 -2.95 -28.10
N GLY A 71 -6.51 -4.29 -28.06
CA GLY A 71 -5.85 -5.21 -29.01
C GLY A 71 -4.32 -5.29 -28.90
N GLN A 72 -3.75 -4.83 -27.79
CA GLN A 72 -2.33 -4.52 -27.61
C GLN A 72 -1.59 -5.61 -26.83
N HIS A 73 -1.56 -6.82 -27.40
CA HIS A 73 -0.91 -7.99 -26.78
C HIS A 73 0.55 -7.72 -26.43
N ARG A 74 1.29 -6.92 -27.21
CA ARG A 74 2.72 -6.66 -26.98
C ARG A 74 3.01 -5.93 -25.67
N LEU A 75 2.20 -4.93 -25.30
CA LEU A 75 2.41 -4.22 -24.03
C LEU A 75 2.12 -5.16 -22.85
N TRP A 76 1.07 -5.98 -22.98
CA TRP A 76 0.69 -6.95 -21.94
C TRP A 76 1.67 -8.13 -21.81
N GLU A 77 2.21 -8.61 -22.92
CA GLU A 77 3.25 -9.65 -22.95
C GLU A 77 4.53 -9.18 -22.23
N ASN A 78 4.83 -7.88 -22.28
CA ASN A 78 5.98 -7.28 -21.60
C ASN A 78 5.65 -6.73 -20.20
N ARG A 79 4.57 -7.21 -19.57
CA ARG A 79 4.10 -6.68 -18.28
C ARG A 79 5.09 -6.74 -17.13
N GLU A 80 6.06 -7.66 -17.15
CA GLU A 80 7.14 -7.71 -16.15
C GLU A 80 7.91 -6.38 -16.03
N ARG A 81 7.89 -5.53 -17.07
CA ARG A 81 8.57 -4.22 -17.08
C ARG A 81 7.78 -3.08 -16.44
N TRP A 82 6.46 -3.24 -16.27
CA TRP A 82 5.59 -2.15 -15.80
C TRP A 82 4.60 -2.58 -14.71
N GLN A 83 4.37 -3.88 -14.50
CA GLN A 83 3.33 -4.42 -13.63
C GLN A 83 3.46 -3.91 -12.19
N SER A 84 4.67 -3.77 -11.65
CA SER A 84 4.91 -3.23 -10.30
C SER A 84 4.54 -1.75 -10.12
N SER A 85 4.15 -1.07 -11.20
CA SER A 85 3.87 0.37 -11.23
C SER A 85 2.64 0.68 -12.07
N GLY A 86 1.73 -0.29 -12.23
CA GLY A 86 0.53 -0.15 -13.03
C GLY A 86 -0.68 -0.84 -12.44
N LEU A 87 -1.85 -0.29 -12.72
CA LEU A 87 -3.16 -0.87 -12.41
C LEU A 87 -3.92 -1.14 -13.71
N LEU A 88 -4.70 -2.22 -13.74
CA LEU A 88 -5.64 -2.45 -14.83
C LEU A 88 -7.05 -2.09 -14.38
N LEU A 89 -7.78 -1.36 -15.22
CA LEU A 89 -9.14 -0.89 -14.96
C LEU A 89 -10.07 -1.42 -16.06
N GLU A 90 -11.24 -1.89 -15.69
CA GLU A 90 -12.35 -2.17 -16.59
C GLU A 90 -13.39 -1.06 -16.46
N SER A 91 -13.76 -0.42 -17.57
CA SER A 91 -14.81 0.59 -17.56
C SER A 91 -15.46 0.75 -18.92
N SER A 92 -16.79 0.89 -18.93
CA SER A 92 -17.56 1.12 -20.15
C SER A 92 -17.61 2.59 -20.59
N VAL A 93 -17.12 3.52 -19.77
CA VAL A 93 -17.04 4.94 -20.17
C VAL A 93 -15.82 5.16 -21.06
N ASN A 94 -15.85 6.25 -21.84
CA ASN A 94 -14.70 6.62 -22.68
C ASN A 94 -13.51 7.11 -21.84
N ILE A 95 -12.34 7.19 -22.48
CA ILE A 95 -11.09 7.55 -21.81
C ILE A 95 -11.16 8.93 -21.16
N GLU A 96 -11.87 9.89 -21.77
CA GLU A 96 -12.00 11.24 -21.23
C GLU A 96 -12.85 11.26 -19.95
N GLY A 97 -13.97 10.53 -19.94
CA GLY A 97 -14.84 10.40 -18.77
C GLY A 97 -14.14 9.66 -17.62
N LEU A 98 -13.40 8.60 -17.94
CA LEU A 98 -12.60 7.87 -16.95
C LEU A 98 -11.47 8.77 -16.41
N ALA A 99 -10.72 9.45 -17.28
CA ALA A 99 -9.65 10.36 -16.86
C ALA A 99 -10.16 11.47 -15.94
N ASN A 100 -11.32 12.05 -16.22
CA ASN A 100 -11.93 13.07 -15.35
C ASN A 100 -12.30 12.53 -13.97
N HIS A 101 -12.85 11.32 -13.90
CA HIS A 101 -13.11 10.67 -12.62
C HIS A 101 -11.81 10.41 -11.85
N LEU A 102 -10.79 9.87 -12.51
CA LEU A 102 -9.48 9.63 -11.89
C LEU A 102 -8.80 10.95 -11.45
N ARG A 103 -8.96 12.03 -12.22
CA ARG A 103 -8.50 13.38 -11.84
C ARG A 103 -9.14 13.89 -10.56
N SER A 104 -10.44 13.61 -10.36
CA SER A 104 -11.16 13.96 -9.12
C SER A 104 -10.58 13.28 -7.87
N LEU A 105 -9.78 12.22 -8.05
CA LEU A 105 -9.14 11.44 -6.98
C LEU A 105 -7.67 11.80 -6.77
N LEU A 106 -7.08 12.73 -7.54
CA LEU A 106 -5.68 13.16 -7.36
C LEU A 106 -5.43 13.79 -5.99
N SER A 107 -6.49 14.23 -5.32
CA SER A 107 -6.43 14.55 -3.90
C SER A 107 -7.61 13.98 -3.13
N VAL A 108 -7.38 13.80 -1.84
CA VAL A 108 -8.38 13.41 -0.86
C VAL A 108 -8.42 14.45 0.25
N ARG A 109 -9.55 14.53 0.95
CA ARG A 109 -9.72 15.44 2.09
C ARG A 109 -9.37 14.71 3.38
N LEU A 110 -8.45 15.26 4.16
CA LEU A 110 -8.13 14.76 5.49
C LEU A 110 -9.20 15.18 6.50
N HIS A 111 -9.20 14.54 7.67
CA HIS A 111 -10.07 14.93 8.79
C HIS A 111 -9.87 16.40 9.22
N SER A 112 -8.67 16.96 9.03
CA SER A 112 -8.38 18.39 9.27
C SER A 112 -9.11 19.34 8.30
N GLY A 113 -9.68 18.81 7.21
CA GLY A 113 -10.28 19.57 6.11
C GLY A 113 -9.31 19.92 4.99
N GLU A 114 -8.00 19.72 5.21
CA GLU A 114 -6.95 19.95 4.23
C GLU A 114 -6.99 18.91 3.10
N LEU A 115 -6.48 19.30 1.93
CA LEU A 115 -6.31 18.38 0.81
C LEU A 115 -4.92 17.73 0.89
N ALA A 116 -4.90 16.41 0.83
CA ALA A 116 -3.69 15.62 0.66
C ALA A 116 -3.66 15.04 -0.75
N PHE A 117 -2.49 15.09 -1.38
CA PHE A 117 -2.26 14.44 -2.66
C PHE A 117 -2.41 12.92 -2.51
N CYS A 118 -3.14 12.29 -3.42
CA CYS A 118 -3.45 10.86 -3.36
C CYS A 118 -2.87 10.11 -4.56
N ARG A 119 -1.84 9.30 -4.28
CA ARG A 119 -1.23 8.39 -5.26
C ARG A 119 -1.99 7.07 -5.35
N PHE A 120 -3.30 7.13 -5.61
CA PHE A 120 -4.15 5.93 -5.70
C PHE A 120 -3.76 4.97 -6.83
N TYR A 121 -2.88 5.41 -7.73
CA TYR A 121 -2.33 4.65 -8.85
C TYR A 121 -1.02 3.91 -8.50
N ASP A 122 -0.51 4.06 -7.28
CA ASP A 122 0.57 3.23 -6.74
C ASP A 122 -0.02 1.90 -6.24
N PRO A 123 0.30 0.75 -6.87
CA PRO A 123 -0.26 -0.53 -6.48
C PRO A 123 -0.13 -0.89 -4.99
N ALA A 124 1.00 -0.55 -4.38
CA ALA A 124 1.23 -0.84 -2.97
C ALA A 124 0.29 -0.03 -2.07
N LEU A 125 -0.07 1.19 -2.49
CA LEU A 125 -1.05 2.01 -1.79
C LEU A 125 -2.48 1.52 -2.05
N THR A 126 -2.81 1.20 -3.31
CA THR A 126 -4.17 0.85 -3.76
C THR A 126 -4.76 -0.35 -3.01
N GLU A 127 -4.03 -1.47 -2.93
CA GLU A 127 -4.54 -2.70 -2.30
C GLU A 127 -4.97 -2.42 -0.85
N ARG A 128 -4.06 -1.85 -0.06
CA ARG A 128 -4.28 -1.54 1.37
C ARG A 128 -5.39 -0.54 1.56
N PHE A 129 -5.42 0.49 0.69
CA PHE A 129 -6.45 1.50 0.75
C PHE A 129 -7.83 0.92 0.50
N PHE A 130 -8.02 0.06 -0.50
CA PHE A 130 -9.31 -0.58 -0.79
C PHE A 130 -9.77 -1.50 0.32
N ASP A 131 -8.86 -2.26 0.94
CA ASP A 131 -9.20 -3.09 2.11
C ASP A 131 -9.66 -2.25 3.32
N SER A 132 -9.31 -0.96 3.38
CA SER A 132 -9.75 -0.05 4.43
C SER A 132 -11.19 0.48 4.23
N LEU A 133 -11.72 0.43 3.00
CA LEU A 133 -13.00 1.02 2.63
C LEU A 133 -14.19 0.10 2.90
N THR A 134 -15.36 0.68 3.15
CA THR A 134 -16.63 -0.04 3.03
C THR A 134 -16.99 -0.29 1.56
N GLN A 135 -17.93 -1.20 1.31
CA GLN A 135 -18.37 -1.52 -0.05
C GLN A 135 -18.98 -0.30 -0.78
N ASP A 136 -19.73 0.53 -0.06
CA ASP A 136 -20.32 1.75 -0.62
C ASP A 136 -19.25 2.80 -0.93
N GLU A 137 -18.24 2.93 -0.07
CA GLU A 137 -17.11 3.83 -0.31
C GLU A 137 -16.25 3.38 -1.47
N LEU A 138 -15.97 2.08 -1.57
CA LEU A 138 -15.26 1.52 -2.72
C LEU A 138 -16.05 1.73 -4.02
N SER A 139 -17.37 1.54 -3.99
CA SER A 139 -18.24 1.75 -5.14
C SER A 139 -18.26 3.23 -5.57
N ALA A 140 -18.30 4.15 -4.61
CA ALA A 140 -18.19 5.58 -4.88
C ALA A 140 -16.79 5.96 -5.39
N TRP A 141 -15.73 5.34 -4.84
CA TRP A 141 -14.34 5.57 -5.21
C TRP A 141 -14.03 5.10 -6.63
N LEU A 142 -14.44 3.88 -6.98
CA LEU A 142 -14.23 3.32 -8.34
C LEU A 142 -15.11 4.00 -9.39
N GLY A 143 -16.26 4.57 -8.98
CA GLY A 143 -17.12 5.31 -9.89
C GLY A 143 -17.54 4.45 -11.10
N PRO A 144 -17.16 4.85 -12.33
CA PRO A 144 -17.50 4.14 -13.56
C PRO A 144 -16.64 2.87 -13.79
N VAL A 145 -15.63 2.61 -12.95
CA VAL A 145 -14.79 1.41 -13.04
C VAL A 145 -15.56 0.23 -12.46
N SER A 146 -15.88 -0.77 -13.30
CA SER A 146 -16.59 -1.99 -12.87
C SER A 146 -15.66 -2.96 -12.15
N LYS A 147 -14.39 -2.96 -12.52
CA LYS A 147 -13.36 -3.83 -11.97
C LYS A 147 -11.99 -3.20 -12.04
N ILE A 148 -11.18 -3.44 -11.02
CA ILE A 148 -9.78 -3.03 -10.98
C ILE A 148 -8.92 -4.23 -10.59
N TRP A 149 -7.79 -4.39 -11.25
CA TRP A 149 -6.78 -5.37 -10.88
C TRP A 149 -5.53 -4.65 -10.39
N VAL A 150 -5.08 -5.09 -9.22
CA VAL A 150 -3.85 -4.63 -8.58
C VAL A 150 -2.83 -5.77 -8.65
N PRO A 151 -1.57 -5.51 -9.06
CA PRO A 151 -0.52 -6.52 -9.03
C PRO A 151 -0.29 -7.02 -7.60
N ALA A 152 -0.02 -8.31 -7.46
CA ALA A 152 0.28 -8.98 -6.21
C ALA A 152 1.55 -9.84 -6.36
N GLU A 153 1.96 -10.50 -5.27
CA GLU A 153 3.13 -11.37 -5.26
C GLU A 153 3.08 -12.47 -6.33
N GLU A 154 4.26 -12.95 -6.75
CA GLU A 154 4.41 -14.03 -7.73
C GLU A 154 3.74 -13.73 -9.10
N ASN A 155 3.77 -12.48 -9.54
CA ASN A 155 3.16 -11.99 -10.80
C ASN A 155 1.64 -12.21 -10.88
N LYS A 156 0.96 -12.37 -9.73
CA LYS A 156 -0.50 -12.51 -9.67
C LYS A 156 -1.20 -11.16 -9.75
N TRP A 157 -2.51 -11.21 -9.94
CA TRP A 157 -3.40 -10.06 -9.91
C TRP A 157 -4.51 -10.28 -8.88
N LEU A 158 -4.79 -9.24 -8.11
CA LEU A 158 -5.95 -9.17 -7.22
C LEU A 158 -7.02 -8.32 -7.87
N GLY A 159 -8.14 -8.96 -8.21
CA GLY A 159 -9.32 -8.28 -8.72
C GLY A 159 -10.19 -7.74 -7.60
N PHE A 160 -10.66 -6.50 -7.75
CA PHE A 160 -11.66 -5.87 -6.90
C PHE A 160 -12.85 -5.46 -7.78
N THR A 161 -14.06 -5.84 -7.35
CA THR A 161 -15.30 -5.47 -8.03
C THR A 161 -16.28 -4.84 -7.05
N THR A 162 -17.18 -4.04 -7.59
CA THR A 162 -18.29 -3.46 -6.84
C THR A 162 -19.61 -4.08 -7.29
N PRO A 163 -20.60 -4.18 -6.38
CA PRO A 163 -21.92 -4.73 -6.70
C PRO A 163 -22.72 -3.84 -7.66
N TYR A 164 -22.36 -2.55 -7.74
CA TYR A 164 -22.98 -1.56 -8.60
C TYR A 164 -21.93 -0.52 -9.02
N SER A 165 -22.14 0.07 -10.21
CA SER A 165 -21.34 1.19 -10.71
C SER A 165 -21.89 2.51 -10.18
N SER A 166 -21.00 3.41 -9.81
CA SER A 166 -21.34 4.79 -9.45
C SER A 166 -21.05 5.73 -10.63
N PRO A 167 -21.70 6.90 -10.72
CA PRO A 167 -21.44 7.83 -11.81
C PRO A 167 -20.00 8.35 -11.77
N ALA A 168 -19.44 8.62 -12.94
CA ALA A 168 -18.19 9.36 -13.06
C ALA A 168 -18.32 10.76 -12.43
N ARG A 169 -17.22 11.24 -11.84
CA ARG A 169 -17.12 12.59 -11.30
C ARG A 169 -16.31 13.48 -12.25
N PRO A 170 -16.60 14.79 -12.33
CA PRO A 170 -15.79 15.71 -13.11
C PRO A 170 -14.45 15.96 -12.41
N ALA A 171 -13.43 16.36 -13.19
CA ALA A 171 -12.10 16.65 -12.66
C ALA A 171 -12.10 17.77 -11.60
N ASP A 172 -13.00 18.75 -11.75
CA ASP A 172 -13.14 19.90 -10.83
C ASP A 172 -13.67 19.51 -9.44
N ASP A 173 -14.11 18.27 -9.26
CA ASP A 173 -14.55 17.71 -7.97
C ASP A 173 -13.37 17.13 -7.15
N GLU A 174 -12.13 17.52 -7.48
CA GLU A 174 -10.90 17.04 -6.81
C GLU A 174 -10.98 17.19 -5.28
N GLY A 175 -10.73 16.11 -4.53
CA GLY A 175 -10.81 16.13 -3.07
C GLY A 175 -12.21 15.93 -2.49
N TRP A 176 -13.14 15.38 -3.28
CA TRP A 176 -14.48 15.00 -2.81
C TRP A 176 -14.44 13.85 -1.78
N PHE A 177 -13.48 12.93 -1.92
CA PHE A 177 -13.38 11.77 -1.03
C PHE A 177 -12.70 12.17 0.28
N SER A 178 -13.35 11.90 1.41
CA SER A 178 -12.83 12.23 2.74
C SER A 178 -12.24 10.98 3.40
N ILE A 179 -10.94 11.06 3.74
CA ILE A 179 -10.26 10.04 4.54
C ILE A 179 -10.65 10.23 6.00
N ARG A 180 -11.34 9.23 6.54
CA ARG A 180 -11.77 9.22 7.94
C ARG A 180 -10.72 8.52 8.82
N PRO A 181 -10.63 8.85 10.12
CA PRO A 181 -9.67 8.23 11.04
C PRO A 181 -9.70 6.69 11.03
N GLU A 182 -10.88 6.08 10.84
CA GLU A 182 -11.04 4.64 10.72
C GLU A 182 -10.34 4.02 9.51
N HIS A 183 -10.23 4.73 8.38
CA HIS A 183 -9.48 4.27 7.21
C HIS A 183 -7.99 4.24 7.52
N LEU A 184 -7.48 5.31 8.15
CA LEU A 184 -6.08 5.42 8.56
C LEU A 184 -5.72 4.37 9.59
N ALA A 185 -6.59 4.11 10.58
CA ALA A 185 -6.35 3.09 11.60
C ALA A 185 -6.26 1.68 10.99
N ARG A 186 -7.15 1.34 10.05
CA ARG A 186 -7.09 0.04 9.33
C ARG A 186 -5.81 -0.08 8.51
N TRP A 187 -5.42 0.98 7.81
CA TRP A 187 -4.19 0.99 7.02
C TRP A 187 -2.95 0.87 7.92
N GLN A 188 -2.87 1.61 9.02
CA GLN A 188 -1.78 1.49 10.00
C GLN A 188 -1.67 0.08 10.58
N GLU A 189 -2.80 -0.57 10.89
CA GLU A 189 -2.77 -1.96 11.36
C GLU A 189 -2.23 -2.91 10.28
N GLN A 190 -2.61 -2.73 9.01
CA GLN A 190 -2.06 -3.53 7.91
C GLN A 190 -0.55 -3.30 7.72
N GLU A 191 -0.08 -2.05 7.78
CA GLU A 191 1.36 -1.74 7.74
C GLU A 191 2.11 -2.44 8.85
N ARG A 192 1.55 -2.40 10.06
CA ARG A 192 2.11 -3.08 11.23
C ARG A 192 2.23 -4.58 11.00
N GLN A 193 1.21 -5.22 10.43
CA GLN A 193 1.26 -6.65 10.12
C GLN A 193 2.31 -6.98 9.05
N LEU A 194 2.40 -6.18 7.99
CA LEU A 194 3.43 -6.36 6.94
C LEU A 194 4.83 -6.15 7.51
N PHE A 195 5.03 -5.15 8.35
CA PHE A 195 6.30 -4.91 9.03
C PHE A 195 6.70 -6.11 9.91
N ILE A 196 5.77 -6.65 10.70
CA ILE A 196 6.04 -7.86 11.51
C ILE A 196 6.40 -9.04 10.61
N GLN A 197 5.71 -9.23 9.48
CA GLN A 197 6.07 -10.27 8.52
C GLN A 197 7.49 -10.07 7.97
N ARG A 198 7.88 -8.83 7.63
CA ARG A 198 9.25 -8.51 7.22
C ARG A 198 10.28 -8.82 8.31
N LEU A 199 9.99 -8.51 9.57
CA LEU A 199 10.86 -8.87 10.70
C LEU A 199 11.03 -10.40 10.80
N VAL A 200 9.92 -11.15 10.76
CA VAL A 200 9.95 -12.62 10.81
C VAL A 200 10.79 -13.18 9.66
N SER A 201 10.50 -12.76 8.42
CA SER A 201 11.28 -13.20 7.26
C SER A 201 12.77 -12.87 7.40
N HIS A 202 13.12 -11.67 7.89
CA HIS A 202 14.49 -11.25 8.08
C HIS A 202 15.24 -12.13 9.10
N PHE A 203 14.67 -12.33 10.28
CA PHE A 203 15.33 -13.07 11.36
C PHE A 203 15.32 -14.60 11.14
N CYS A 204 14.31 -15.16 10.47
CA CYS A 204 14.29 -16.57 10.08
C CYS A 204 15.40 -16.90 9.07
N VAL A 205 15.58 -16.07 8.04
CA VAL A 205 16.64 -16.29 7.01
C VAL A 205 18.04 -16.23 7.63
N ASN A 206 18.24 -15.37 8.63
CA ASN A 206 19.51 -15.22 9.32
C ASN A 206 19.79 -16.32 10.38
N ASN A 207 18.87 -17.29 10.53
CA ASN A 207 18.99 -18.46 11.40
C ASN A 207 19.38 -18.09 12.85
N PHE A 208 18.72 -17.08 13.40
CA PHE A 208 18.98 -16.57 14.74
C PHE A 208 18.87 -17.72 15.76
N HIS A 209 20.01 -18.14 16.34
CA HIS A 209 20.16 -19.24 17.30
C HIS A 209 19.65 -20.64 16.89
N GLY A 210 19.34 -20.89 15.61
CA GLY A 210 18.91 -22.23 15.14
C GLY A 210 17.56 -22.69 15.69
N GLN A 211 16.70 -21.76 16.11
CA GLN A 211 15.32 -22.08 16.51
C GLN A 211 14.47 -22.47 15.28
N PRO A 212 13.47 -23.36 15.43
CA PRO A 212 12.48 -23.61 14.38
C PRO A 212 11.74 -22.32 14.00
N ASP A 213 11.49 -22.10 12.71
CA ASP A 213 10.81 -20.90 12.16
C ASP A 213 9.49 -20.56 12.87
N VAL A 214 8.76 -21.58 13.36
CA VAL A 214 7.49 -21.43 14.08
C VAL A 214 7.69 -20.76 15.44
N GLU A 215 8.71 -21.17 16.20
CA GLU A 215 9.00 -20.60 17.52
C GLU A 215 9.55 -19.18 17.40
N LEU A 216 10.42 -18.94 16.42
CA LEU A 216 10.99 -17.61 16.18
C LEU A 216 9.90 -16.59 15.79
N LYS A 217 8.93 -17.01 14.98
CA LYS A 217 7.77 -16.20 14.64
C LYS A 217 6.97 -15.80 15.88
N GLU A 218 6.66 -16.73 16.77
CA GLU A 218 5.94 -16.44 18.01
C GLU A 218 6.72 -15.48 18.91
N ILE A 219 8.03 -15.66 19.03
CA ILE A 219 8.90 -14.77 19.80
C ILE A 219 8.88 -13.36 19.21
N ILE A 220 9.02 -13.20 17.89
CA ILE A 220 9.01 -11.88 17.24
C ILE A 220 7.66 -11.19 17.47
N HIS A 221 6.54 -11.89 17.32
CA HIS A 221 5.23 -11.33 17.65
C HIS A 221 5.15 -10.88 19.13
N GLN A 222 5.64 -11.69 20.05
CA GLN A 222 5.66 -11.36 21.47
C GLN A 222 6.54 -10.15 21.77
N ARG A 223 7.73 -10.06 21.16
CA ARG A 223 8.68 -8.96 21.36
C ARG A 223 8.18 -7.66 20.78
N THR A 224 7.57 -7.67 19.59
CA THR A 224 6.94 -6.48 19.02
C THR A 224 5.82 -5.96 19.94
N ALA A 225 4.92 -6.83 20.40
CA ALA A 225 3.84 -6.45 21.32
C ALA A 225 4.33 -5.96 22.70
N GLU A 226 5.52 -6.40 23.12
CA GLU A 226 6.17 -5.92 24.33
C GLU A 226 6.81 -4.54 24.14
N ALA A 227 7.50 -4.32 23.02
CA ALA A 227 8.09 -3.04 22.66
C ALA A 227 7.04 -1.92 22.61
N GLU A 228 5.88 -2.22 22.03
CA GLU A 228 4.74 -1.29 21.97
C GLU A 228 4.27 -0.86 23.37
N LYS A 229 4.29 -1.76 24.37
CA LYS A 229 3.97 -1.40 25.77
C LYS A 229 5.02 -0.47 26.40
N PHE A 230 6.22 -0.44 25.85
CA PHE A 230 7.29 0.50 26.20
C PHE A 230 7.26 1.77 25.32
N GLY A 231 6.20 2.00 24.55
CA GLY A 231 6.04 3.18 23.71
C GLY A 231 7.03 3.20 22.54
N ILE A 232 7.48 2.02 22.12
CA ILE A 232 8.40 1.84 20.99
C ILE A 232 7.53 1.47 19.78
N GLU A 233 7.23 2.45 18.93
CA GLU A 233 6.23 2.29 17.86
C GLU A 233 6.79 2.44 16.44
N SER A 234 7.92 3.14 16.26
CA SER A 234 8.52 3.31 14.93
C SER A 234 9.20 2.02 14.45
N GLU A 235 9.12 1.71 13.16
CA GLU A 235 9.73 0.51 12.56
C GLU A 235 11.21 0.34 12.91
N GLN A 236 12.00 1.42 12.87
CA GLN A 236 13.43 1.40 13.20
C GLN A 236 13.69 0.96 14.65
N HIS A 237 12.98 1.57 15.61
CA HIS A 237 13.14 1.23 17.03
C HIS A 237 12.56 -0.14 17.37
N LEU A 238 11.47 -0.55 16.71
CA LEU A 238 10.92 -1.90 16.84
C LEU A 238 11.92 -2.96 16.36
N PHE A 239 12.56 -2.72 15.21
CA PHE A 239 13.63 -3.59 14.71
C PHE A 239 14.77 -3.72 15.73
N ALA A 240 15.30 -2.58 16.21
CA ALA A 240 16.39 -2.57 17.17
C ALA A 240 16.03 -3.29 18.48
N TYR A 241 14.82 -3.07 19.01
CA TYR A 241 14.35 -3.78 20.19
C TYR A 241 14.26 -5.30 19.97
N VAL A 242 13.66 -5.72 18.86
CA VAL A 242 13.51 -7.16 18.54
C VAL A 242 14.88 -7.81 18.37
N GLU A 243 15.82 -7.16 17.70
CA GLU A 243 17.20 -7.64 17.55
C GLU A 243 17.88 -7.84 18.91
N LEU A 244 17.85 -6.83 19.79
CA LEU A 244 18.38 -6.95 21.14
C LEU A 244 17.69 -8.05 21.95
N ALA A 245 16.37 -8.20 21.80
CA ALA A 245 15.60 -9.21 22.50
C ALA A 245 15.93 -10.64 22.05
N LEU A 246 16.26 -10.81 20.78
CA LEU A 246 16.70 -12.09 20.22
C LEU A 246 18.16 -12.39 20.59
N GLN A 247 19.04 -11.38 20.59
CA GLN A 247 20.47 -11.53 20.90
C GLN A 247 20.73 -11.73 22.39
N PHE A 248 19.93 -11.09 23.25
CA PHE A 248 20.12 -11.09 24.70
C PHE A 248 18.84 -11.49 25.45
N PRO A 249 18.27 -12.68 25.20
CA PRO A 249 16.92 -13.05 25.65
C PRO A 249 16.76 -12.97 27.18
N ASP A 250 17.75 -13.41 27.96
CA ASP A 250 17.67 -13.32 29.42
C ASP A 250 17.94 -11.91 29.95
N ALA A 251 18.94 -11.23 29.38
CA ALA A 251 19.39 -9.94 29.89
C ALA A 251 18.37 -8.83 29.60
N ILE A 252 17.70 -8.86 28.44
CA ILE A 252 16.65 -7.89 28.12
C ILE A 252 15.43 -8.01 29.05
N ASN A 253 15.23 -9.19 29.64
CA ASN A 253 14.12 -9.46 30.56
C ASN A 253 14.41 -9.11 32.01
N LYS A 254 15.63 -8.66 32.35
CA LYS A 254 15.96 -8.30 33.73
C LYS A 254 15.11 -7.11 34.19
N PRO A 255 14.69 -7.07 35.47
CA PRO A 255 13.81 -6.02 35.99
C PRO A 255 14.34 -4.60 35.80
N ASP A 256 15.65 -4.40 35.92
CA ASP A 256 16.32 -3.10 35.75
C ASP A 256 16.30 -2.64 34.29
N VAL A 257 16.51 -3.55 33.33
CA VAL A 257 16.42 -3.25 31.89
C VAL A 257 14.98 -2.91 31.52
N ARG A 258 14.00 -3.71 31.98
CA ARG A 258 12.58 -3.45 31.75
C ARG A 258 12.10 -2.12 32.34
N MET A 259 12.58 -1.76 33.53
CA MET A 259 12.26 -0.47 34.16
C MET A 259 12.77 0.70 33.31
N ARG A 260 13.99 0.59 32.76
CA ARG A 260 14.58 1.61 31.89
C ARG A 260 13.88 1.68 30.53
N LEU A 261 13.46 0.54 29.98
CA LEU A 261 12.60 0.51 28.79
C LEU A 261 11.25 1.16 29.06
N ALA A 262 10.65 0.97 30.23
CA ALA A 262 9.34 1.55 30.55
C ALA A 262 9.38 3.06 30.88
N ASN A 263 10.56 3.69 30.93
CA ASN A 263 10.70 5.10 31.28
C ASN A 263 10.27 6.04 30.15
N MET A 264 8.98 6.38 30.07
CA MET A 264 8.43 7.24 29.02
C MET A 264 8.87 8.71 29.11
N ASP A 265 9.56 9.12 30.18
CA ASP A 265 10.13 10.47 30.29
C ASP A 265 11.31 10.69 29.32
N GLU A 266 11.88 9.59 28.80
CA GLU A 266 12.95 9.61 27.79
C GLU A 266 12.46 9.07 26.43
N PRO A 267 12.91 9.67 25.30
CA PRO A 267 12.65 9.15 23.97
C PRO A 267 13.09 7.68 23.81
N ALA A 268 12.33 6.91 23.04
CA ALA A 268 12.61 5.49 22.79
C ALA A 268 14.04 5.24 22.27
N GLU A 269 14.52 6.11 21.37
CA GLU A 269 15.88 6.07 20.82
C GLU A 269 16.95 6.06 21.91
N HIS A 270 16.89 7.01 22.86
CA HIS A 270 17.86 7.11 23.95
C HIS A 270 17.80 5.92 24.90
N ARG A 271 16.58 5.44 25.20
CA ARG A 271 16.40 4.25 26.04
C ARG A 271 17.04 3.02 25.41
N LEU A 272 16.78 2.79 24.12
CA LEU A 272 17.32 1.66 23.37
C LEU A 272 18.83 1.73 23.24
N ALA A 273 19.39 2.87 22.83
CA ALA A 273 20.83 3.04 22.67
C ALA A 273 21.61 2.79 23.97
N ARG A 274 21.09 3.23 25.12
CA ARG A 274 21.70 2.97 26.43
C ARG A 274 21.66 1.48 26.79
N ILE A 275 20.53 0.82 26.54
CA ILE A 275 20.39 -0.61 26.83
C ILE A 275 21.28 -1.44 25.91
N GLU A 276 21.37 -1.08 24.63
CA GLU A 276 22.30 -1.68 23.68
C GLU A 276 23.75 -1.57 24.17
N ALA A 277 24.18 -0.35 24.56
CA ALA A 277 25.53 -0.13 25.07
C ALA A 277 25.82 -0.97 26.33
N ASP A 278 24.87 -1.05 27.27
CA ASP A 278 24.95 -1.89 28.46
C ASP A 278 25.09 -3.38 28.11
N LEU A 279 24.25 -3.88 27.20
CA LEU A 279 24.20 -5.29 26.82
C LEU A 279 25.44 -5.72 26.02
N LEU A 280 25.98 -4.82 25.20
CA LEU A 280 27.23 -5.04 24.44
C LEU A 280 28.49 -4.79 25.27
N GLY A 281 28.37 -4.29 26.50
CA GLY A 281 29.52 -3.97 27.36
C GLY A 281 30.35 -2.79 26.85
N LEU A 282 29.73 -1.86 26.11
CA LEU A 282 30.37 -0.67 25.53
C LEU A 282 30.45 0.51 26.51
N ASN A 283 29.98 0.33 27.74
CA ASN A 283 30.16 1.29 28.82
C ASN A 283 31.57 1.15 29.42
N GLY A 284 32.54 1.75 28.72
CA GLY A 284 33.92 2.00 29.18
C GLY A 284 34.15 3.48 29.42
#